data_AF-A0A1C6R7B0-F1
#
_entry.id   AF-A0A1C6R7B0-F1
#
_cell.length_a   1.000
_cell.length_b   1.000
_cell.length_c   1.000
_cell.angle_alpha   90.00
_cell.angle_beta   90.00
_cell.angle_gamma   90.00
#
_symmetry.space_group_name_H-M   'P 1'
#
loop_
_entity.id
_entity.type
_entity.pdbx_description
1 polymer ?
#
loop_
_entity_poly.entity_id
_entity_poly.type
_entity_poly.pdbx_seq_one_letter_code
_entity_poly.pdbx_strand_id
1 'polypeptide(L)' 'MTDRDDKQERMPALGQPAEGLDSTPEPDFANEHDRTAVDRDIITGEDKEEREPESPTGWSGMQR' A
#
# COMPACT_ATOMS: atom_id res chain seq x y z
N MET A 1 -34.96 7.55 -13.52
CA MET A 1 -34.18 6.81 -12.52
C MET A 1 -34.17 5.37 -13.00
N THR A 2 -33.02 4.89 -13.45
CA THR A 2 -32.87 3.52 -13.97
C THR A 2 -31.96 2.81 -12.99
N ASP A 3 -32.50 1.81 -12.28
CA ASP A 3 -31.75 0.91 -11.40
C ASP A 3 -30.52 0.36 -12.15
N ARG A 4 -29.34 0.80 -11.71
CA ARG A 4 -28.03 0.36 -12.22
C ARG A 4 -27.13 -0.12 -11.09
N ASP A 5 -27.71 -0.58 -9.98
CA ASP A 5 -26.94 -0.84 -8.76
C ASP A 5 -26.89 -2.31 -8.30
N ASP A 6 -27.37 -3.27 -9.10
CA ASP A 6 -27.38 -4.70 -8.68
C ASP A 6 -26.43 -5.61 -9.48
N LYS A 7 -25.52 -5.06 -10.29
CA LYS A 7 -24.57 -5.85 -11.12
C LYS A 7 -23.10 -5.49 -10.94
N GLN A 8 -22.73 -4.78 -9.88
CA GLN A 8 -21.40 -5.00 -9.31
C GLN A 8 -21.47 -6.34 -8.57
N GLU A 9 -21.56 -7.43 -9.33
CA GLU A 9 -21.17 -8.74 -8.80
C GLU A 9 -19.85 -8.52 -8.07
N ARG A 10 -19.76 -9.01 -6.82
CA ARG A 10 -18.66 -8.80 -5.88
C ARG A 10 -17.30 -9.16 -6.50
N MET A 11 -16.79 -8.31 -7.37
CA MET A 11 -15.50 -8.50 -7.99
C MET A 11 -14.50 -8.31 -6.85
N PRO A 12 -13.69 -9.32 -6.54
CA PRO A 12 -12.70 -9.20 -5.49
C PRO A 12 -11.77 -8.02 -5.81
N ALA A 13 -11.29 -7.34 -4.78
CA ALA A 13 -10.34 -6.27 -4.97
C ALA A 13 -9.07 -6.81 -5.65
N LEU A 14 -8.41 -5.99 -6.47
CA LEU A 14 -7.10 -6.34 -7.04
C LEU A 14 -6.13 -6.68 -5.90
N GLY A 15 -5.59 -7.90 -5.90
CA GLY A 15 -4.70 -8.42 -4.86
C GLY A 15 -5.40 -9.14 -3.70
N GLN A 16 -6.73 -9.21 -3.67
CA GLN A 16 -7.44 -10.03 -2.71
C GLN A 16 -7.24 -11.51 -3.06
N PRO A 17 -6.72 -12.35 -2.14
CA PRO A 17 -6.58 -13.77 -2.40
C PRO A 17 -7.97 -14.39 -2.62
N ALA A 18 -8.07 -15.35 -3.54
CA ALA A 18 -9.33 -16.04 -3.78
C ALA A 18 -9.80 -16.76 -2.50
N GLU A 19 -11.10 -16.74 -2.23
CA GLU A 19 -11.67 -17.43 -1.06
C GLU A 19 -11.26 -18.91 -1.06
N GLY A 20 -10.68 -19.37 0.04
CA GLY A 20 -10.20 -20.75 0.19
C GLY A 20 -8.74 -21.00 -0.19
N LEU A 21 -7.99 -19.98 -0.64
CA LEU A 21 -6.53 -20.05 -0.62
C LEU A 21 -6.02 -19.89 0.81
N ASP A 22 -5.05 -20.73 1.16
CA ASP A 22 -4.29 -20.58 2.39
C ASP A 22 -3.56 -19.23 2.36
N SER A 23 -3.91 -18.34 3.28
CA SER A 23 -3.28 -17.03 3.45
C SER A 23 -2.15 -17.06 4.46
N THR A 24 -1.77 -18.24 4.97
CA THR A 24 -0.56 -18.34 5.79
C THR A 24 0.63 -17.88 4.96
N PRO A 25 1.38 -16.87 5.44
CA PRO A 25 2.55 -16.39 4.73
C PRO A 25 3.53 -17.55 4.54
N GLU A 26 4.07 -17.69 3.33
CA GLU A 26 5.17 -18.62 3.14
C GLU A 26 6.32 -18.24 4.11
N PRO A 27 6.93 -19.23 4.79
CA PRO A 27 7.88 -18.99 5.87
C PRO A 27 9.11 -18.17 5.45
N ASP A 28 9.44 -18.15 4.16
CA ASP A 28 10.56 -17.37 3.61
C ASP A 28 10.30 -15.86 3.59
N PHE A 29 9.03 -15.41 3.58
CA PHE A 29 8.67 -13.98 3.58
C PHE A 29 8.40 -13.42 4.97
N ALA A 30 8.34 -14.28 6.00
CA ALA A 30 7.99 -13.87 7.36
C ALA A 30 8.94 -12.79 7.94
N ASN A 31 10.22 -12.80 7.52
CA ASN A 31 11.23 -11.84 7.96
C ASN A 31 11.52 -10.74 6.93
N GLU A 32 10.90 -10.78 5.75
CA GLU A 32 11.15 -9.79 4.69
C GLU A 32 10.59 -8.43 5.07
N HIS A 33 9.44 -8.40 5.75
CA HIS A 33 8.85 -7.17 6.27
C HIS A 33 9.82 -6.40 7.16
N ASP A 34 10.51 -7.05 8.10
CA ASP A 34 11.46 -6.35 8.97
C ASP A 34 12.68 -5.81 8.21
N ARG A 35 13.07 -6.45 7.10
CA ARG A 35 14.22 -6.04 6.27
C ARG A 35 13.88 -4.94 5.27
N THR A 36 12.61 -4.81 4.90
CA THR A 36 12.14 -3.91 3.86
C THR A 36 11.20 -2.84 4.39
N ALA A 37 10.85 -2.91 5.68
CA ALA A 37 10.06 -1.89 6.35
C ALA A 37 10.75 -0.54 6.25
N VAL A 38 9.94 0.46 5.97
CA VAL A 38 10.33 1.86 6.08
C VAL A 38 10.61 2.17 7.55
N ASP A 39 11.60 3.02 7.80
CA ASP A 39 11.96 3.44 9.16
C ASP A 39 10.73 3.99 9.91
N ARG A 40 10.67 3.71 11.22
CA ARG A 40 9.58 4.14 12.08
C ARG A 40 9.46 5.66 12.12
N ASP A 41 10.59 6.36 12.08
CA ASP A 41 10.62 7.82 12.20
C ASP A 41 10.01 8.46 10.95
N ILE A 42 10.13 7.80 9.80
CA ILE A 42 9.51 8.22 8.53
C ILE A 42 7.99 8.02 8.56
N ILE A 43 7.51 6.86 9.04
CA ILE A 43 6.06 6.57 9.07
C ILE A 43 5.31 7.33 10.17
N THR A 44 5.98 7.66 11.26
CA THR A 44 5.43 8.50 12.34
C THR A 44 5.56 9.98 12.04
N GLY A 45 6.42 10.35 11.08
CA GLY A 45 6.74 11.72 10.75
C GLY A 45 7.51 12.42 11.87
N GLU A 46 8.31 11.66 12.61
CA GLU A 46 9.33 12.19 13.53
C GLU A 46 10.53 12.74 12.73
N ASP A 47 10.72 12.29 11.48
CA ASP A 47 11.74 12.76 10.54
C ASP A 47 11.45 14.13 9.89
N LYS A 48 10.34 14.79 10.24
CA LYS A 48 9.84 16.01 9.57
C LYS A 48 10.82 17.17 9.53
N GLU A 49 11.71 17.26 10.51
CA GLU A 49 12.72 18.33 10.58
C GLU A 49 13.94 18.04 9.70
N GLU A 50 14.18 16.76 9.36
CA GLU A 50 15.36 16.31 8.61
C GLU A 50 15.07 16.06 7.14
N ARG A 51 13.81 15.77 6.78
CA ARG A 51 13.40 15.43 5.41
C ARG A 51 13.11 16.65 4.54
N GLU A 52 13.27 16.46 3.23
CA GLU A 52 12.88 17.46 2.24
C GLU A 52 11.36 17.73 2.26
N PRO A 53 10.91 18.95 1.93
CA PRO A 53 9.49 19.27 1.80
C PRO A 53 8.81 18.40 0.74
N GLU A 54 7.62 17.91 1.07
CA GLU A 54 6.81 17.20 0.06
C GLU A 54 6.38 18.17 -1.04
N SER A 55 6.48 17.71 -2.29
CA SER A 55 5.98 18.48 -3.41
C SER A 55 4.44 18.39 -3.45
N PRO A 56 3.74 19.51 -3.67
CA PRO A 56 2.28 19.54 -3.70
C PRO A 56 1.67 18.75 -4.86
N THR A 57 2.46 18.40 -5.88
CA THR A 57 2.07 17.56 -7.03
C THR A 57 2.58 16.12 -6.94
N GLY A 58 3.10 15.70 -5.78
CA GLY A 58 3.76 14.40 -5.62
C GLY A 58 5.21 14.42 -6.11
N TRP A 59 5.79 13.25 -6.38
CA TRP A 59 7.23 13.09 -6.68
C TRP A 59 7.78 14.11 -7.70
N SER A 60 8.64 15.04 -7.26
CA SER A 60 9.31 16.05 -8.10
C SER A 60 10.70 15.65 -8.61
N GLY A 61 11.24 14.49 -8.20
CA GLY A 61 12.62 14.05 -8.46
C GLY A 61 13.00 13.75 -9.94
N MET A 62 12.22 14.22 -10.92
CA MET A 62 12.50 14.10 -12.35
C MET A 62 12.34 15.42 -13.12
N GLN A 63 12.27 16.57 -12.44
CA GLN A 63 12.26 17.87 -13.12
C GLN A 63 13.70 18.36 -13.30
N ARG A 64 14.23 18.21 -14.52
CA ARG A 64 15.44 18.91 -14.99
C ARG A 64 15.09 20.34 -15.40
#